data_AF-A0A847BPH1-F1
#
_entry.id   AF-A0A847BPH1-F1
#
_cell.length_a   1.000
_cell.length_b   1.000
_cell.length_c   1.000
_cell.angle_alpha   90.00
_cell.angle_beta   90.00
_cell.angle_gamma   90.00
#
_symmetry.space_group_name_H-M   'P 1'
#
loop_
_entity.id
_entity.type
_entity.pdbx_description
1 polymer ?
#
loop_
_entity_poly.entity_id
_entity_poly.type
_entity_poly.pdbx_seq_one_letter_code
_entity_poly.pdbx_strand_id
1 'polypeptide(L)'
;MTTGALLDALIEIAGISKTDFAMATYMAPSGLSLILSGKRLPAIKDKETFCLQAASALAVHIFEAHCYRKLNHLFPVIYDFHTQHELESFLQRALEYTLDRDWALAHEQDLDYPDYGKIYLGEQKILNTFCIFLSDQHTRYPDDNLETYSSLPIFNGQYPPFLRRLRFTAKNDTCRISLHQAIPMGTDMKTVIPGNPLNIIYALQDYCDLNFWQARIDISENLLLVKDRFLIIFDHLIDKSWSMSVIKHKSQVQNIYEEIKSRQDQLLSFDRDQFLERRKSGQSFYDKLMQLEITDVFTFTPICYSVTDEDLAQIESSAEDRRKLLAFFKKILEGDCRIYFSDLSLRAIAGEGRLLIPLHGTIDIPPSERMPYLNHVMQYATKDAADDKFQLVYSSISRMWLVCTPELSIIYTIGHDLKNEKVHLFYGINLGDNFRELIEQEGLETAAFNSDLWNDLRQKIG
;
A
#
# COMPACT_ATOMS: atom_id res chain seq x y z
N MET A 1 -21.38 9.55 2.56
CA MET A 1 -21.66 10.99 2.32
C MET A 1 -22.93 11.17 1.48
N THR A 2 -23.69 12.28 1.63
CA THR A 2 -24.82 12.68 0.76
C THR A 2 -24.35 13.67 -0.32
N THR A 3 -25.12 13.89 -1.39
CA THR A 3 -24.76 14.87 -2.44
C THR A 3 -24.61 16.27 -1.87
N GLY A 4 -25.54 16.70 -0.99
CA GLY A 4 -25.48 18.02 -0.37
C GLY A 4 -24.21 18.24 0.43
N ALA A 5 -23.82 17.24 1.25
CA ALA A 5 -22.58 17.30 2.04
C ALA A 5 -21.32 17.28 1.16
N LEU A 6 -21.30 16.47 0.09
CA LEU A 6 -20.18 16.45 -0.85
C LEU A 6 -20.01 17.81 -1.55
N LEU A 7 -21.10 18.37 -2.07
CA LEU A 7 -21.06 19.69 -2.73
C LEU A 7 -20.60 20.78 -1.77
N ASP A 8 -21.09 20.80 -0.54
CA ASP A 8 -20.73 21.82 0.44
C ASP A 8 -19.22 21.80 0.72
N ALA A 9 -18.67 20.60 0.97
CA ALA A 9 -17.24 20.42 1.21
C ALA A 9 -16.39 20.77 -0.02
N LEU A 10 -16.84 20.41 -1.23
CA LEU A 10 -16.12 20.76 -2.46
C LEU A 10 -16.12 22.28 -2.73
N ILE A 11 -17.24 22.97 -2.46
CA ILE A 11 -17.33 24.44 -2.56
C ILE A 11 -16.37 25.10 -1.58
N GLU A 12 -16.29 24.59 -0.35
CA GLU A 12 -15.35 25.07 0.66
C GLU A 12 -13.89 24.86 0.20
N ILE A 13 -13.54 23.67 -0.29
CA ILE A 13 -12.20 23.36 -0.81
C ILE A 13 -11.84 24.25 -2.01
N ALA A 14 -12.81 24.55 -2.87
CA ALA A 14 -12.64 25.45 -4.00
C ALA A 14 -12.45 26.92 -3.59
N GLY A 15 -12.79 27.29 -2.35
CA GLY A 15 -12.67 28.67 -1.86
C GLY A 15 -13.63 29.65 -2.55
N ILE A 16 -14.72 29.17 -3.15
CA ILE A 16 -15.72 30.00 -3.84
C ILE A 16 -16.95 30.20 -2.97
N SER A 17 -17.64 31.34 -3.14
CA SER A 17 -18.90 31.56 -2.43
C SER A 17 -20.00 30.65 -2.98
N LYS A 18 -20.97 30.25 -2.13
CA LYS A 18 -22.14 29.47 -2.58
C LYS A 18 -22.95 30.22 -3.65
N THR A 19 -22.96 31.55 -3.60
CA THR A 19 -23.63 32.39 -4.61
C THR A 19 -22.92 32.29 -5.96
N ASP A 20 -21.59 32.41 -5.98
CA ASP A 20 -20.81 32.33 -7.22
C ASP A 20 -20.91 30.93 -7.84
N PHE A 21 -20.86 29.88 -7.00
CA PHE A 21 -21.08 28.51 -7.45
C PHE A 21 -22.48 28.30 -8.05
N ALA A 22 -23.53 28.84 -7.41
CA ALA A 22 -24.89 28.77 -7.94
C ALA A 22 -24.99 29.43 -9.32
N MET A 23 -24.37 30.60 -9.50
CA MET A 23 -24.35 31.31 -10.78
C MET A 23 -23.56 30.54 -11.85
N ALA A 24 -22.40 29.97 -11.50
CA ALA A 24 -21.58 29.16 -12.41
C ALA A 24 -22.28 27.87 -12.87
N THR A 25 -23.23 27.37 -12.08
CA THR A 25 -24.04 26.17 -12.37
C THR A 25 -25.44 26.52 -12.88
N TYR A 26 -25.67 27.76 -13.30
CA TYR A 26 -26.94 28.26 -13.84
C TYR A 26 -28.16 28.02 -12.94
N MET A 27 -27.97 28.09 -11.63
CA MET A 27 -29.04 27.92 -10.64
C MET A 27 -29.20 29.13 -9.72
N ALA A 28 -30.42 29.29 -9.19
CA ALA A 28 -30.67 30.29 -8.15
C ALA A 28 -29.99 29.86 -6.83
N PRO A 29 -29.40 30.79 -6.05
CA PRO A 29 -28.80 30.48 -4.74
C PRO A 29 -29.77 29.78 -3.77
N SER A 30 -31.07 30.11 -3.84
CA SER A 30 -32.12 29.42 -3.08
C SER A 30 -32.29 27.95 -3.50
N GLY A 31 -32.14 27.66 -4.79
CA GLY A 31 -32.13 26.29 -5.32
C GLY A 31 -30.94 25.48 -4.83
N LEU A 32 -29.74 26.09 -4.86
CA LEU A 32 -28.53 25.47 -4.29
C LEU A 32 -28.70 25.18 -2.80
N SER A 33 -29.21 26.13 -2.02
CA SER A 33 -29.42 25.95 -0.57
C SER A 33 -30.32 24.75 -0.26
N LEU A 34 -31.35 24.51 -1.07
CA LEU A 34 -32.22 23.35 -0.91
C LEU A 34 -31.48 22.03 -1.20
N ILE A 35 -30.61 22.01 -2.22
CA ILE A 35 -29.77 20.84 -2.54
C ILE A 35 -28.76 20.56 -1.43
N LEU A 36 -28.04 21.58 -0.97
CA LEU A 36 -27.06 21.43 0.11
C LEU A 36 -27.68 20.93 1.41
N SER A 37 -28.90 21.37 1.72
CA SER A 37 -29.66 20.90 2.89
C SER A 37 -30.29 19.51 2.73
N GLY A 38 -30.17 18.87 1.56
CA GLY A 38 -30.80 17.58 1.25
C GLY A 38 -32.32 17.64 1.07
N LYS A 39 -32.95 18.83 1.13
CA LYS A 39 -34.40 19.01 0.97
C LYS A 39 -34.88 18.84 -0.47
N ARG A 40 -33.98 18.95 -1.45
CA ARG A 40 -34.28 18.81 -2.88
C ARG A 40 -33.13 18.09 -3.58
N LEU A 41 -33.46 17.19 -4.49
CA LEU A 41 -32.50 16.62 -5.44
C LEU A 41 -32.66 17.27 -6.82
N PRO A 42 -31.57 17.43 -7.60
CA PRO A 42 -31.64 17.71 -9.02
C PRO A 42 -32.53 16.70 -9.74
N ALA A 43 -33.36 17.16 -10.67
CA ALA A 43 -34.25 16.28 -11.42
C ALA A 43 -33.44 15.26 -12.23
N ILE A 44 -33.95 14.03 -12.37
CA ILE A 44 -33.24 12.94 -13.07
C ILE A 44 -32.84 13.34 -14.49
N LYS A 45 -33.73 14.03 -15.22
CA LYS A 45 -33.47 14.53 -16.57
C LYS A 45 -32.34 15.55 -16.67
N ASP A 46 -32.06 16.28 -15.58
CA ASP A 46 -31.06 17.34 -15.52
C ASP A 46 -29.78 16.86 -14.80
N LYS A 47 -29.74 15.60 -14.34
CA LYS A 47 -28.67 15.03 -13.51
C LYS A 47 -27.30 15.16 -14.17
N GLU A 48 -27.17 14.69 -15.42
CA GLU A 48 -25.90 14.69 -16.14
C GLU A 48 -25.39 16.11 -16.37
N THR A 49 -26.27 17.01 -16.83
CA THR A 49 -25.95 18.43 -17.05
C THR A 49 -25.55 19.12 -15.75
N PHE A 50 -26.27 18.88 -14.65
CA PHE A 50 -25.94 19.43 -13.35
C PHE A 50 -24.57 18.93 -12.84
N CYS A 51 -24.32 17.62 -12.89
CA CYS A 51 -23.04 17.05 -12.45
C CYS A 51 -21.87 17.60 -13.26
N LEU A 52 -22.02 17.69 -14.58
CA LEU A 52 -20.99 18.26 -15.45
C LEU A 52 -20.71 19.71 -15.10
N GLN A 53 -21.75 20.56 -15.06
CA GLN A 53 -21.59 21.99 -14.74
C GLN A 53 -20.97 22.22 -13.35
N ALA A 54 -21.43 21.48 -12.34
CA ALA A 54 -20.87 21.53 -11.00
C ALA A 54 -19.40 21.10 -10.98
N ALA A 55 -19.06 20.01 -11.65
CA ALA A 55 -17.71 19.52 -11.73
C ALA A 55 -16.78 20.50 -12.46
N SER A 56 -17.19 21.05 -13.61
CA SER A 56 -16.41 22.04 -14.35
C SER A 56 -16.17 23.30 -13.51
N ALA A 57 -17.22 23.80 -12.84
CA ALA A 57 -17.11 24.97 -11.97
C ALA A 57 -16.11 24.73 -10.81
N LEU A 58 -16.16 23.57 -10.17
CA LEU A 58 -15.26 23.22 -9.07
C LEU A 58 -13.83 22.97 -9.55
N ALA A 59 -13.65 22.25 -10.66
CA ALA A 59 -12.33 21.87 -11.17
C ALA A 59 -11.48 23.09 -11.54
N VAL A 60 -12.09 24.16 -12.08
CA VAL A 60 -11.40 25.43 -12.38
C VAL A 60 -10.73 26.04 -11.14
N HIS A 61 -11.33 25.88 -9.96
CA HIS A 61 -10.84 26.50 -8.72
C HIS A 61 -9.99 25.55 -7.86
N ILE A 62 -10.22 24.24 -7.95
CA ILE A 62 -9.49 23.24 -7.15
C ILE A 62 -8.18 22.81 -7.82
N PHE A 63 -8.13 22.78 -9.16
CA PHE A 63 -7.02 22.18 -9.89
C PHE A 63 -5.71 22.96 -9.69
N GLU A 64 -4.73 22.26 -9.13
CA GLU A 64 -3.32 22.64 -9.05
C GLU A 64 -2.49 21.36 -8.89
N ALA A 65 -1.16 21.47 -8.96
CA ALA A 65 -0.26 20.34 -8.74
C ALA A 65 -0.56 19.67 -7.38
N HIS A 66 -0.74 18.35 -7.39
CA HIS A 66 -1.06 17.55 -6.20
C HIS A 66 -2.35 17.96 -5.46
N CYS A 67 -3.34 18.53 -6.17
CA CYS A 67 -4.63 18.92 -5.59
C CYS A 67 -5.42 17.76 -4.94
N TYR A 68 -5.11 16.50 -5.26
CA TYR A 68 -5.67 15.32 -4.57
C TYR A 68 -5.49 15.38 -3.04
N ARG A 69 -4.43 16.04 -2.55
CA ARG A 69 -4.19 16.21 -1.11
C ARG A 69 -5.27 17.03 -0.41
N LYS A 70 -5.86 18.02 -1.10
CA LYS A 70 -6.98 18.82 -0.58
C LYS A 70 -8.26 17.98 -0.41
N LEU A 71 -8.38 16.92 -1.20
CA LEU A 71 -9.56 16.07 -1.30
C LEU A 71 -9.50 14.81 -0.40
N ASN A 72 -8.39 14.59 0.31
CA ASN A 72 -8.11 13.36 1.08
C ASN A 72 -9.20 12.97 2.09
N HIS A 73 -9.82 13.95 2.76
CA HIS A 73 -10.84 13.72 3.77
C HIS A 73 -12.19 13.29 3.16
N LEU A 74 -12.43 13.65 1.90
CA LEU A 74 -13.60 13.21 1.13
C LEU A 74 -13.31 11.89 0.42
N PHE A 75 -12.07 11.71 -0.04
CA PHE A 75 -11.64 10.59 -0.86
C PHE A 75 -10.29 10.02 -0.37
N PRO A 76 -10.29 9.15 0.67
CA PRO A 76 -9.06 8.56 1.20
C PRO A 76 -8.35 7.64 0.20
N VAL A 77 -9.09 7.06 -0.75
CA VAL A 77 -8.58 6.34 -1.91
C VAL A 77 -8.75 7.24 -3.13
N ILE A 78 -7.64 7.76 -3.66
CA ILE A 78 -7.61 8.74 -4.77
C ILE A 78 -6.39 8.48 -5.66
N TYR A 79 -6.16 9.31 -6.68
CA TYR A 79 -4.94 9.30 -7.49
C TYR A 79 -4.52 10.74 -7.81
N ASP A 80 -3.29 10.93 -8.30
CA ASP A 80 -2.82 12.26 -8.68
C ASP A 80 -3.39 12.68 -10.04
N PHE A 81 -4.05 13.84 -10.07
CA PHE A 81 -4.67 14.41 -11.28
C PHE A 81 -3.62 15.20 -12.05
N HIS A 82 -3.29 14.76 -13.25
CA HIS A 82 -2.31 15.43 -14.10
C HIS A 82 -2.93 16.60 -14.89
N THR A 83 -4.25 16.61 -15.05
CA THR A 83 -4.96 17.66 -15.79
C THR A 83 -6.24 18.08 -15.09
N GLN A 84 -6.67 19.32 -15.33
CA GLN A 84 -7.96 19.82 -14.86
C GLN A 84 -9.11 18.92 -15.35
N HIS A 85 -8.99 18.37 -16.56
CA HIS A 85 -9.99 17.46 -17.13
C HIS A 85 -10.11 16.14 -16.35
N GLU A 86 -8.99 15.59 -15.86
CA GLU A 86 -9.04 14.39 -15.01
C GLU A 86 -9.77 14.67 -13.69
N LEU A 87 -9.49 15.81 -13.06
CA LEU A 87 -10.19 16.24 -11.84
C LEU A 87 -11.68 16.47 -12.11
N GLU A 88 -12.02 17.18 -13.18
CA GLU A 88 -13.41 17.42 -13.59
C GLU A 88 -14.16 16.10 -13.80
N SER A 89 -13.58 15.16 -14.54
CA SER A 89 -14.17 13.84 -14.76
C SER A 89 -14.36 13.05 -13.46
N PHE A 90 -13.42 13.18 -12.52
CA PHE A 90 -13.53 12.55 -11.20
C PHE A 90 -14.66 13.17 -10.37
N LEU A 91 -14.72 14.51 -10.28
CA LEU A 91 -15.76 15.23 -9.54
C LEU A 91 -17.14 14.97 -10.12
N GLN A 92 -17.27 14.97 -11.45
CA GLN A 92 -18.53 14.63 -12.13
C GLN A 92 -19.00 13.25 -11.70
N ARG A 93 -18.12 12.23 -11.74
CA ARG A 93 -18.48 10.87 -11.33
C ARG A 93 -18.82 10.78 -9.84
N ALA A 94 -18.14 11.52 -8.97
CA ALA A 94 -18.44 11.53 -7.54
C ALA A 94 -19.83 12.12 -7.26
N LEU A 95 -20.20 13.20 -7.95
CA LEU A 95 -21.52 13.80 -7.88
C LEU A 95 -22.60 12.86 -8.44
N GLU A 96 -22.37 12.25 -9.60
CA GLU A 96 -23.27 11.24 -10.18
C GLU A 96 -23.50 10.07 -9.20
N TYR A 97 -22.42 9.55 -8.61
CA TYR A 97 -22.49 8.44 -7.66
C TYR A 97 -23.33 8.77 -6.42
N THR A 98 -23.08 9.94 -5.80
CA THR A 98 -23.83 10.36 -4.62
C THR A 98 -25.29 10.66 -4.95
N LEU A 99 -25.56 11.29 -6.11
CA LEU A 99 -26.92 11.59 -6.55
C LEU A 99 -27.73 10.34 -6.84
N ASP A 100 -27.16 9.36 -7.56
CA ASP A 100 -27.81 8.09 -7.84
C ASP A 100 -28.23 7.39 -6.54
N ARG A 101 -27.38 7.47 -5.52
CA ARG A 101 -27.66 6.89 -4.22
C ARG A 101 -28.73 7.66 -3.45
N ASP A 102 -28.64 8.98 -3.39
CA ASP A 102 -29.63 9.81 -2.70
C ASP A 102 -31.01 9.66 -3.36
N TRP A 103 -31.06 9.52 -4.68
CA TRP A 103 -32.27 9.18 -5.42
C TRP A 103 -32.82 7.79 -5.09
N ALA A 104 -31.96 6.77 -4.99
CA ALA A 104 -32.37 5.42 -4.60
C ALA A 104 -32.99 5.41 -3.19
N LEU A 105 -32.35 6.10 -2.24
CA LEU A 105 -32.86 6.24 -0.86
C LEU A 105 -34.17 7.03 -0.80
N ALA A 106 -34.32 8.10 -1.57
CA ALA A 106 -35.53 8.90 -1.63
C ALA A 106 -36.74 8.13 -2.20
N HIS A 107 -36.49 7.06 -2.96
CA HIS A 107 -37.51 6.16 -3.49
C HIS A 107 -37.59 4.81 -2.74
N GLU A 108 -37.03 4.74 -1.53
CA GLU A 108 -37.07 3.54 -0.66
C GLU A 108 -36.53 2.27 -1.35
N GLN A 109 -35.58 2.43 -2.28
CA GLN A 109 -34.92 1.29 -2.91
C GLN A 109 -33.99 0.60 -1.91
N ASP A 110 -34.06 -0.73 -1.88
CA ASP A 110 -33.16 -1.55 -1.09
C ASP A 110 -31.76 -1.56 -1.75
N LEU A 111 -30.81 -0.89 -1.11
CA LEU A 111 -29.43 -0.80 -1.60
C LEU A 111 -28.64 -2.10 -1.40
N ASP A 112 -29.12 -2.99 -0.53
CA ASP A 112 -28.47 -4.26 -0.20
C ASP A 112 -28.85 -5.39 -1.18
N TYR A 113 -29.98 -5.23 -1.88
CA TYR A 113 -30.52 -6.20 -2.84
C TYR A 113 -30.89 -5.54 -4.16
N PRO A 114 -29.92 -4.94 -4.89
CA PRO A 114 -30.21 -4.40 -6.21
C PRO A 114 -30.51 -5.51 -7.21
N ASP A 115 -31.46 -5.26 -8.11
CA ASP A 115 -31.87 -6.21 -9.15
C ASP A 115 -30.74 -6.52 -10.16
N TYR A 116 -29.80 -5.59 -10.36
CA TYR A 116 -28.73 -5.71 -11.35
C TYR A 116 -27.39 -5.18 -10.83
N GLY A 117 -26.29 -5.84 -11.24
CA GLY A 117 -24.94 -5.31 -11.10
C GLY A 117 -24.65 -4.15 -12.06
N LYS A 118 -23.61 -3.36 -11.77
CA LYS A 118 -23.14 -2.29 -12.67
C LYS A 118 -21.81 -2.69 -13.31
N ILE A 119 -21.68 -2.49 -14.62
CA ILE A 119 -20.44 -2.69 -15.37
C ILE A 119 -19.91 -1.33 -15.83
N TYR A 120 -18.61 -1.11 -15.62
CA TYR A 120 -17.89 0.10 -16.01
C TYR A 120 -16.83 -0.26 -17.03
N LEU A 121 -16.72 0.55 -18.08
CA LEU A 121 -15.79 0.38 -19.19
C LEU A 121 -14.90 1.62 -19.32
N GLY A 122 -13.64 1.40 -19.69
CA GLY A 122 -12.64 2.45 -19.90
C GLY A 122 -11.85 2.78 -18.64
N GLU A 123 -10.52 2.82 -18.77
CA GLU A 123 -9.58 2.88 -17.64
C GLU A 123 -9.82 4.07 -16.71
N GLN A 124 -9.99 5.29 -17.26
CA GLN A 124 -10.25 6.49 -16.46
C GLN A 124 -11.59 6.39 -15.71
N LYS A 125 -12.61 5.85 -16.37
CA LYS A 125 -13.95 5.66 -15.77
C LYS A 125 -13.88 4.63 -14.64
N ILE A 126 -13.14 3.54 -14.86
CA ILE A 126 -12.89 2.50 -13.86
C ILE A 126 -12.13 3.08 -12.67
N LEU A 127 -11.00 3.77 -12.91
CA LEU A 127 -10.17 4.36 -11.86
C LEU A 127 -10.95 5.37 -10.99
N ASN A 128 -11.69 6.29 -11.62
CA ASN A 128 -12.55 7.25 -10.90
C ASN A 128 -13.57 6.51 -10.03
N THR A 129 -14.29 5.55 -10.62
CA THR A 129 -15.34 4.81 -9.93
C THR A 129 -14.77 3.99 -8.77
N PHE A 130 -13.64 3.31 -8.98
CA PHE A 130 -12.96 2.52 -7.95
C PHE A 130 -12.58 3.38 -6.73
N CYS A 131 -11.94 4.53 -6.97
CA CYS A 131 -11.57 5.48 -5.92
C CYS A 131 -12.78 5.99 -5.13
N ILE A 132 -13.84 6.42 -5.83
CA ILE A 132 -15.07 6.94 -5.22
C ILE A 132 -15.78 5.86 -4.39
N PHE A 133 -15.88 4.63 -4.91
CA PHE A 133 -16.56 3.54 -4.24
C PHE A 133 -15.88 3.14 -2.93
N LEU A 134 -14.55 2.96 -2.94
CA LEU A 134 -13.79 2.61 -1.74
C LEU A 134 -13.78 3.75 -0.73
N SER A 135 -13.59 4.99 -1.20
CA SER A 135 -13.65 6.19 -0.37
C SER A 135 -14.99 6.35 0.35
N ASP A 136 -16.10 6.04 -0.33
CA ASP A 136 -17.43 6.10 0.28
C ASP A 136 -17.61 5.07 1.42
N GLN A 137 -17.02 3.87 1.32
CA GLN A 137 -17.08 2.92 2.43
C GLN A 137 -16.37 3.44 3.65
N HIS A 138 -15.19 4.03 3.44
CA HIS A 138 -14.36 4.54 4.52
C HIS A 138 -14.98 5.75 5.22
N THR A 139 -15.55 6.67 4.45
CA THR A 139 -16.15 7.90 5.00
C THR A 139 -17.52 7.68 5.62
N ARG A 140 -18.30 6.68 5.18
CA ARG A 140 -19.65 6.43 5.70
C ARG A 140 -19.64 5.58 6.96
N TYR A 141 -18.69 4.66 7.08
CA TYR A 141 -18.58 3.74 8.20
C TYR A 141 -17.21 3.90 8.88
N PRO A 142 -16.93 5.08 9.46
CA PRO A 142 -15.61 5.36 10.04
C PRO A 142 -15.27 4.41 11.19
N ASP A 143 -16.28 3.88 11.88
CA ASP A 143 -16.14 2.98 13.03
C ASP A 143 -16.09 1.48 12.70
N ASP A 144 -16.35 1.11 11.45
CA ASP A 144 -16.38 -0.30 11.06
C ASP A 144 -14.99 -0.79 10.68
N ASN A 145 -14.63 -1.98 11.17
CA ASN A 145 -13.46 -2.70 10.68
C ASN A 145 -13.80 -3.31 9.31
N LEU A 146 -13.17 -2.79 8.26
CA LEU A 146 -13.39 -3.23 6.88
C LEU A 146 -12.49 -4.44 6.58
N GLU A 147 -13.10 -5.62 6.59
CA GLU A 147 -12.46 -6.86 6.17
C GLU A 147 -12.55 -7.00 4.64
N THR A 148 -11.40 -6.96 3.98
CA THR A 148 -11.27 -6.91 2.52
C THR A 148 -10.45 -8.07 2.01
N TYR A 149 -10.85 -8.69 0.91
CA TYR A 149 -10.19 -9.81 0.26
C TYR A 149 -9.85 -9.46 -1.18
N SER A 150 -8.64 -9.74 -1.65
CA SER A 150 -8.25 -9.45 -3.02
C SER A 150 -7.50 -10.60 -3.67
N SER A 151 -7.75 -10.82 -4.96
CA SER A 151 -6.92 -11.65 -5.84
C SER A 151 -6.23 -10.82 -6.93
N LEU A 152 -6.17 -9.49 -6.77
CA LEU A 152 -5.48 -8.62 -7.71
C LEU A 152 -4.02 -9.05 -7.83
N PRO A 153 -3.45 -9.13 -9.03
CA PRO A 153 -2.24 -9.89 -9.21
C PRO A 153 -1.03 -8.96 -9.05
N ILE A 154 -0.81 -8.50 -7.82
CA ILE A 154 0.25 -7.53 -7.42
C ILE A 154 1.63 -7.94 -7.93
N PHE A 155 1.83 -9.25 -8.03
CA PHE A 155 3.09 -9.91 -8.34
C PHE A 155 3.27 -10.26 -9.82
N ASN A 156 2.27 -10.08 -10.69
CA ASN A 156 2.42 -10.42 -12.10
C ASN A 156 2.16 -9.20 -13.01
N GLY A 157 2.52 -9.34 -14.28
CA GLY A 157 2.36 -8.27 -15.26
C GLY A 157 0.91 -7.94 -15.65
N GLN A 158 -0.07 -8.68 -15.13
CA GLN A 158 -1.49 -8.47 -15.38
C GLN A 158 -2.12 -7.52 -14.35
N TYR A 159 -1.35 -6.97 -13.41
CA TYR A 159 -1.86 -5.95 -12.50
C TYR A 159 -2.40 -4.75 -13.31
N PRO A 160 -3.68 -4.36 -13.12
CA PRO A 160 -4.29 -3.32 -13.95
C PRO A 160 -3.46 -2.03 -13.93
N PRO A 161 -2.92 -1.57 -15.09
CA PRO A 161 -1.93 -0.49 -15.11
C PRO A 161 -2.44 0.82 -14.49
N PHE A 162 -3.72 1.13 -14.68
CA PHE A 162 -4.35 2.34 -14.12
C PHE A 162 -4.41 2.33 -12.58
N LEU A 163 -4.40 1.17 -11.93
CA LEU A 163 -4.38 1.10 -10.45
C LEU A 163 -3.01 1.49 -9.87
N ARG A 164 -1.93 1.51 -10.67
CA ARG A 164 -0.61 2.02 -10.21
C ARG A 164 -0.62 3.51 -9.91
N ARG A 165 -1.60 4.24 -10.44
CA ARG A 165 -1.80 5.67 -10.18
C ARG A 165 -2.41 5.93 -8.80
N LEU A 166 -2.93 4.91 -8.13
CA LEU A 166 -3.57 5.06 -6.82
C LEU A 166 -2.60 5.68 -5.81
N ARG A 167 -3.18 6.50 -4.95
CA ARG A 167 -2.56 7.14 -3.80
C ARG A 167 -3.47 6.88 -2.62
N PHE A 168 -2.88 6.26 -1.61
CA PHE A 168 -3.54 6.03 -0.33
C PHE A 168 -3.18 7.20 0.57
N THR A 169 -4.18 7.99 0.96
CA THR A 169 -3.96 9.12 1.87
C THR A 169 -4.36 8.67 3.27
N ALA A 170 -3.44 8.00 3.97
CA ALA A 170 -3.69 7.55 5.33
C ALA A 170 -3.76 8.76 6.28
N LYS A 171 -4.75 8.76 7.17
CA LYS A 171 -4.81 9.62 8.36
C LYS A 171 -4.88 8.70 9.58
N ASN A 172 -3.76 8.62 10.29
CA ASN A 172 -3.61 8.21 11.68
C ASN A 172 -3.76 6.71 12.03
N ASP A 173 -2.92 6.33 12.99
CA ASP A 173 -2.60 5.08 13.72
C ASP A 173 -3.70 4.08 14.09
N THR A 174 -4.93 4.20 13.57
CA THR A 174 -5.98 3.19 13.74
C THR A 174 -6.43 2.71 12.37
N CYS A 175 -5.54 1.99 11.69
CA CYS A 175 -5.92 1.31 10.47
C CYS A 175 -7.02 0.28 10.78
N ARG A 176 -8.26 0.56 10.37
CA ARG A 176 -9.43 -0.31 10.55
C ARG A 176 -9.69 -1.20 9.32
N ILE A 177 -8.76 -1.27 8.37
CA ILE A 177 -8.89 -2.12 7.17
C ILE A 177 -7.97 -3.31 7.33
N SER A 178 -8.52 -4.53 7.28
CA SER A 178 -7.73 -5.75 7.06
C SER A 178 -7.81 -6.12 5.58
N LEU A 179 -6.66 -6.20 4.90
CA LEU A 179 -6.59 -6.61 3.50
C LEU A 179 -5.96 -8.00 3.41
N HIS A 180 -6.77 -8.99 3.03
CA HIS A 180 -6.37 -10.37 2.77
C HIS A 180 -6.06 -10.54 1.28
N GLN A 181 -4.78 -10.48 0.92
CA GLN A 181 -4.31 -10.64 -0.45
C GLN A 181 -3.99 -12.11 -0.74
N ALA A 182 -4.66 -12.69 -1.73
CA ALA A 182 -4.40 -14.03 -2.22
C ALA A 182 -3.17 -14.06 -3.13
N ILE A 183 -2.35 -15.10 -2.97
CA ILE A 183 -1.24 -15.46 -3.84
C ILE A 183 -1.54 -16.85 -4.40
N PRO A 184 -1.74 -17.01 -5.72
CA PRO A 184 -2.00 -18.32 -6.31
C PRO A 184 -0.84 -19.30 -6.06
N MET A 185 -1.16 -20.56 -5.74
CA MET A 185 -0.16 -21.63 -5.66
C MET A 185 0.52 -21.84 -7.02
N GLY A 186 1.82 -22.12 -7.02
CA GLY A 186 2.55 -22.38 -8.25
C GLY A 186 2.73 -21.16 -9.15
N THR A 187 2.60 -19.94 -8.60
CA THR A 187 2.98 -18.71 -9.32
C THR A 187 4.49 -18.76 -9.59
N ASP A 188 4.88 -19.22 -10.79
CA ASP A 188 6.27 -19.19 -11.24
C ASP A 188 6.58 -17.77 -11.74
N MET A 189 7.26 -17.00 -10.91
CA MET A 189 7.50 -15.56 -11.09
C MET A 189 8.69 -15.25 -12.00
N LYS A 190 9.19 -16.24 -12.76
CA LYS A 190 10.34 -16.07 -13.68
C LYS A 190 10.06 -15.17 -14.88
N THR A 191 8.79 -14.90 -15.18
CA THR A 191 8.43 -13.90 -16.18
C THR A 191 8.47 -12.53 -15.55
N VAL A 192 9.39 -11.69 -16.06
CA VAL A 192 9.54 -10.26 -15.78
C VAL A 192 8.21 -9.66 -15.36
N ILE A 193 8.17 -9.10 -14.14
CA ILE A 193 7.00 -8.42 -13.60
C ILE A 193 7.07 -6.98 -14.12
N PRO A 194 6.29 -6.57 -15.14
CA PRO A 194 6.10 -5.14 -15.35
C PRO A 194 5.32 -4.63 -14.14
N GLY A 195 5.97 -3.88 -13.26
CA GLY A 195 5.37 -3.30 -12.05
C GLY A 195 6.31 -3.39 -10.86
N ASN A 196 6.22 -2.42 -9.95
CA ASN A 196 7.02 -2.35 -8.74
C ASN A 196 6.21 -2.93 -7.56
N PRO A 197 6.21 -4.27 -7.34
CA PRO A 197 5.40 -4.89 -6.30
C PRO A 197 5.78 -4.37 -4.90
N LEU A 198 7.06 -4.04 -4.66
CA LEU A 198 7.48 -3.50 -3.38
C LEU A 198 6.84 -2.13 -3.09
N ASN A 199 6.73 -1.24 -4.08
CA ASN A 199 6.01 0.02 -3.92
C ASN A 199 4.53 -0.20 -3.61
N ILE A 200 3.89 -1.19 -4.24
CA ILE A 200 2.48 -1.52 -3.97
C ILE A 200 2.35 -2.05 -2.54
N ILE A 201 3.21 -2.99 -2.13
CA ILE A 201 3.22 -3.56 -0.78
C ILE A 201 3.46 -2.49 0.26
N TYR A 202 4.46 -1.62 0.04
CA TYR A 202 4.76 -0.49 0.91
C TYR A 202 3.54 0.44 1.06
N ALA A 203 2.94 0.86 -0.06
CA ALA A 203 1.79 1.75 -0.04
C ALA A 203 0.54 1.12 0.60
N LEU A 204 0.33 -0.18 0.40
CA LEU A 204 -0.76 -0.92 1.04
C LEU A 204 -0.52 -1.10 2.54
N GLN A 205 0.70 -1.44 2.97
CA GLN A 205 1.02 -1.62 4.38
C GLN A 205 0.86 -0.34 5.19
N ASP A 206 1.13 0.82 4.59
CA ASP A 206 0.88 2.13 5.20
C ASP A 206 -0.62 2.47 5.33
N TYR A 207 -1.46 1.83 4.52
CA TYR A 207 -2.88 2.13 4.44
C TYR A 207 -3.78 1.10 5.15
N CYS A 208 -3.40 -0.18 5.11
CA CYS A 208 -4.18 -1.32 5.57
C CYS A 208 -3.33 -2.31 6.37
N ASP A 209 -3.97 -3.08 7.26
CA ASP A 209 -3.38 -4.29 7.83
C ASP A 209 -3.32 -5.38 6.74
N LEU A 210 -2.19 -5.44 6.05
CA LEU A 210 -1.99 -6.31 4.89
C LEU A 210 -1.61 -7.74 5.32
N ASN A 211 -2.36 -8.73 4.84
CA ASN A 211 -2.19 -10.15 5.14
C ASN A 211 -2.16 -10.95 3.84
N PHE A 212 -1.03 -11.60 3.53
CA PHE A 212 -0.91 -12.49 2.38
C PHE A 212 -1.34 -13.92 2.73
N TRP A 213 -2.07 -14.54 1.81
CA TRP A 213 -2.52 -15.92 1.90
C TRP A 213 -2.11 -16.69 0.66
N GLN A 214 -1.50 -17.86 0.85
CA GLN A 214 -1.40 -18.84 -0.21
C GLN A 214 -2.80 -19.38 -0.51
N ALA A 215 -3.22 -19.26 -1.77
CA ALA A 215 -4.54 -19.66 -2.23
C ALA A 215 -4.47 -20.67 -3.38
N ARG A 216 -5.47 -21.55 -3.46
CA ARG A 216 -5.60 -22.49 -4.59
C ARG A 216 -5.99 -21.74 -5.87
N ILE A 217 -5.44 -22.17 -7.00
CA ILE A 217 -5.36 -21.46 -8.31
C ILE A 217 -6.73 -21.00 -8.89
N ASP A 218 -7.85 -21.50 -8.38
CA ASP A 218 -9.19 -21.29 -8.95
C ASP A 218 -9.91 -20.02 -8.46
N ILE A 219 -9.33 -19.18 -7.58
CA ILE A 219 -10.01 -17.93 -7.19
C ILE A 219 -10.14 -17.04 -8.43
N SER A 220 -11.39 -16.72 -8.81
CA SER A 220 -11.74 -15.93 -10.00
C SER A 220 -10.77 -14.77 -10.21
N GLU A 221 -10.25 -14.67 -11.44
CA GLU A 221 -9.14 -13.78 -11.78
C GLU A 221 -9.51 -12.31 -11.48
N ASN A 222 -8.65 -11.62 -10.72
CA ASN A 222 -8.67 -10.19 -10.43
C ASN A 222 -9.93 -9.64 -9.71
N LEU A 223 -10.12 -9.99 -8.44
CA LEU A 223 -11.22 -9.48 -7.61
C LEU A 223 -10.77 -8.61 -6.43
N LEU A 224 -11.69 -7.80 -5.95
CA LEU A 224 -11.66 -7.14 -4.64
C LEU A 224 -13.04 -7.27 -3.98
N LEU A 225 -13.12 -7.99 -2.86
CA LEU A 225 -14.32 -8.16 -2.06
C LEU A 225 -14.19 -7.39 -0.75
N VAL A 226 -15.18 -6.57 -0.43
CA VAL A 226 -15.35 -5.97 0.90
C VAL A 226 -16.50 -6.69 1.58
N LYS A 227 -16.19 -7.42 2.66
CA LYS A 227 -17.13 -8.31 3.34
C LYS A 227 -18.42 -7.59 3.72
N ASP A 228 -19.56 -8.23 3.50
CA ASP A 228 -20.92 -7.70 3.74
C ASP A 228 -21.29 -6.43 2.95
N ARG A 229 -20.44 -5.94 2.04
CA ARG A 229 -20.66 -4.70 1.28
C ARG A 229 -20.78 -4.92 -0.22
N PHE A 230 -19.71 -5.40 -0.85
CA PHE A 230 -19.67 -5.58 -2.30
C PHE A 230 -18.52 -6.44 -2.77
N LEU A 231 -18.61 -6.85 -4.03
CA LEU A 231 -17.57 -7.51 -4.81
C LEU A 231 -17.29 -6.68 -6.08
N ILE A 232 -16.01 -6.45 -6.35
CA ILE A 232 -15.50 -5.86 -7.59
C ILE A 232 -14.74 -6.96 -8.33
N ILE A 233 -15.02 -7.10 -9.62
CA ILE A 233 -14.30 -8.02 -10.53
C ILE A 233 -13.74 -7.19 -11.68
N PHE A 234 -12.47 -7.39 -11.98
CA PHE A 234 -11.80 -6.82 -13.14
C PHE A 234 -11.62 -7.88 -14.21
N ASP A 235 -12.02 -7.57 -15.44
CA ASP A 235 -11.95 -8.51 -16.55
C ASP A 235 -11.61 -7.78 -17.85
N HIS A 236 -11.13 -8.52 -18.85
CA HIS A 236 -10.89 -8.02 -20.19
C HIS A 236 -12.08 -8.32 -21.10
N LEU A 237 -12.49 -7.32 -21.86
CA LEU A 237 -13.38 -7.51 -23.00
C LEU A 237 -12.65 -8.21 -24.15
N ILE A 238 -13.41 -8.60 -25.18
CA ILE A 238 -12.88 -9.28 -26.40
C ILE A 238 -11.76 -8.46 -27.07
N ASP A 239 -11.82 -7.14 -27.00
CA ASP A 239 -10.83 -6.21 -27.55
C ASP A 239 -9.63 -5.96 -26.59
N LYS A 240 -9.57 -6.69 -25.47
CA LYS A 240 -8.60 -6.54 -24.36
C LYS A 240 -8.76 -5.27 -23.52
N SER A 241 -9.78 -4.45 -23.77
CA SER A 241 -10.09 -3.31 -22.91
C SER A 241 -10.52 -3.79 -21.53
N TRP A 242 -10.07 -3.07 -20.49
CA TRP A 242 -10.48 -3.36 -19.12
C TRP A 242 -11.95 -3.04 -18.88
N SER A 243 -12.58 -3.91 -18.08
CA SER A 243 -13.91 -3.74 -17.52
C SER A 243 -13.87 -3.93 -16.00
N MET A 244 -14.80 -3.28 -15.31
CA MET A 244 -14.99 -3.45 -13.87
C MET A 244 -16.47 -3.70 -13.58
N SER A 245 -16.78 -4.85 -12.99
CA SER A 245 -18.11 -5.21 -12.53
C SER A 245 -18.23 -4.99 -11.04
N VAL A 246 -19.32 -4.37 -10.59
CA VAL A 246 -19.61 -4.16 -9.16
C VAL A 246 -20.91 -4.86 -8.79
N ILE A 247 -20.80 -5.78 -7.83
CA ILE A 247 -21.89 -6.59 -7.31
C ILE A 247 -22.11 -6.21 -5.84
N LYS A 248 -23.33 -5.81 -5.49
CA LYS A 248 -23.69 -5.42 -4.10
C LYS A 248 -24.73 -6.33 -3.46
N HIS A 249 -25.34 -7.23 -4.23
CA HIS A 249 -26.37 -8.13 -3.72
C HIS A 249 -25.81 -9.00 -2.60
N LYS A 250 -26.25 -8.78 -1.35
CA LYS A 250 -25.63 -9.37 -0.15
C LYS A 250 -25.46 -10.88 -0.23
N SER A 251 -26.46 -11.62 -0.72
CA SER A 251 -26.35 -13.08 -0.84
C SER A 251 -25.26 -13.53 -1.82
N GLN A 252 -25.04 -12.79 -2.91
CA GLN A 252 -23.98 -13.11 -3.87
C GLN A 252 -22.61 -12.80 -3.28
N VAL A 253 -22.48 -11.64 -2.63
CA VAL A 253 -21.25 -11.24 -1.92
C VAL A 253 -20.89 -12.26 -0.85
N GLN A 254 -21.86 -12.71 -0.05
CA GLN A 254 -21.63 -13.71 0.99
C GLN A 254 -21.18 -15.07 0.42
N ASN A 255 -21.81 -15.55 -0.64
CA ASN A 255 -21.44 -16.81 -1.27
C ASN A 255 -19.98 -16.80 -1.76
N ILE A 256 -19.57 -15.70 -2.41
CA ILE A 256 -18.19 -15.54 -2.89
C ILE A 256 -17.21 -15.38 -1.73
N TYR A 257 -17.58 -14.69 -0.66
CA TYR A 257 -16.76 -14.59 0.54
C TYR A 257 -16.47 -15.96 1.16
N GLU A 258 -17.50 -16.81 1.33
CA GLU A 258 -17.31 -18.17 1.86
C GLU A 258 -16.45 -19.03 0.93
N GLU A 259 -16.61 -18.87 -0.39
CA GLU A 259 -15.77 -19.54 -1.38
C GLU A 259 -14.30 -19.12 -1.26
N ILE A 260 -14.00 -17.82 -1.21
CA ILE A 260 -12.63 -17.30 -1.03
C ILE A 260 -12.03 -17.86 0.26
N LYS A 261 -12.78 -17.79 1.37
CA LYS A 261 -12.32 -18.26 2.67
C LYS A 261 -12.01 -19.75 2.68
N SER A 262 -12.82 -20.56 2.00
CA SER A 262 -12.59 -22.01 1.88
C SER A 262 -11.32 -22.37 1.08
N ARG A 263 -10.80 -21.42 0.29
CA ARG A 263 -9.66 -21.61 -0.63
C ARG A 263 -8.35 -21.02 -0.11
N GLN A 264 -8.39 -20.32 1.02
CA GLN A 264 -7.19 -19.86 1.72
C GLN A 264 -6.55 -21.04 2.45
N ASP A 265 -5.34 -21.39 2.04
CA ASP A 265 -4.65 -22.61 2.52
C ASP A 265 -3.68 -22.28 3.66
N GLN A 266 -2.77 -21.31 3.41
CA GLN A 266 -1.73 -20.96 4.36
C GLN A 266 -1.58 -19.44 4.49
N LEU A 267 -1.65 -18.92 5.71
CA LEU A 267 -1.26 -17.54 6.02
C LEU A 267 0.26 -17.39 5.84
N LEU A 268 0.66 -16.33 5.15
CA LEU A 268 2.05 -16.01 4.83
C LEU A 268 2.55 -14.76 5.54
N SER A 269 1.68 -14.08 6.30
CA SER A 269 2.00 -12.83 7.00
C SER A 269 1.81 -12.99 8.50
N PHE A 270 2.75 -12.48 9.28
CA PHE A 270 2.74 -12.62 10.73
C PHE A 270 3.14 -11.32 11.39
N ASP A 271 2.36 -10.89 12.38
CA ASP A 271 2.80 -9.88 13.33
C ASP A 271 3.79 -10.48 14.36
N ARG A 272 4.29 -9.63 15.26
CA ARG A 272 5.21 -10.04 16.32
C ARG A 272 4.64 -11.11 17.25
N ASP A 273 3.39 -11.00 17.67
CA ASP A 273 2.80 -11.93 18.64
C ASP A 273 2.59 -13.31 17.98
N GLN A 274 2.05 -13.33 16.76
CA GLN A 274 1.89 -14.52 15.94
C GLN A 274 3.24 -15.19 15.64
N PHE A 275 4.28 -14.40 15.40
CA PHE A 275 5.64 -14.92 15.23
C PHE A 275 6.15 -15.60 16.51
N LEU A 276 6.01 -14.94 17.67
CA LEU A 276 6.44 -15.50 18.96
C LEU A 276 5.70 -16.79 19.31
N GLU A 277 4.41 -16.89 18.98
CA GLU A 277 3.63 -18.13 19.15
C GLU A 277 4.12 -19.27 18.25
N ARG A 278 4.38 -19.00 16.96
CA ARG A 278 4.95 -20.00 16.03
C ARG A 278 6.34 -20.46 16.44
N ARG A 279 7.15 -19.54 16.96
CA ARG A 279 8.46 -19.88 17.50
C ARG A 279 8.34 -20.84 18.69
N LYS A 280 7.41 -20.59 19.62
CA LYS A 280 7.15 -21.48 20.78
C LYS A 280 6.69 -22.87 20.35
N SER A 281 6.05 -23.02 19.20
CA SER A 281 5.67 -24.32 18.63
C SER A 281 6.78 -24.99 17.79
N GLY A 282 7.99 -24.43 17.77
CA GLY A 282 9.16 -25.00 17.09
C GLY A 282 9.29 -24.61 15.61
N GLN A 283 8.47 -23.69 15.11
CA GLN A 283 8.48 -23.23 13.72
C GLN A 283 9.15 -21.85 13.62
N SER A 284 10.49 -21.81 13.64
CA SER A 284 11.26 -20.58 13.41
C SER A 284 11.68 -20.46 11.95
N PHE A 285 11.33 -19.35 11.28
CA PHE A 285 11.80 -19.10 9.91
C PHE A 285 13.32 -18.83 9.87
N TYR A 286 13.92 -18.34 10.97
CA TYR A 286 15.37 -18.17 11.06
C TYR A 286 16.09 -19.50 10.86
N ASP A 287 15.58 -20.60 11.40
CA ASP A 287 16.19 -21.93 11.22
C ASP A 287 16.18 -22.35 9.73
N LYS A 288 15.13 -21.98 8.99
CA LYS A 288 15.06 -22.19 7.53
C LYS A 288 16.02 -21.27 6.77
N LEU A 289 16.07 -19.97 7.11
CA LEU A 289 17.01 -19.02 6.50
C LEU A 289 18.46 -19.38 6.73
N MET A 290 18.79 -19.93 7.90
CA MET A 290 20.14 -20.37 8.22
C MET A 290 20.60 -21.51 7.31
N GLN A 291 19.68 -22.28 6.74
CA GLN A 291 19.98 -23.36 5.78
C GLN A 291 20.08 -22.89 4.33
N LEU A 292 19.50 -21.73 3.98
CA LEU A 292 19.45 -21.21 2.62
C LEU A 292 20.56 -20.20 2.36
N GLU A 293 21.06 -20.12 1.13
CA GLU A 293 21.99 -19.06 0.73
C GLU A 293 21.23 -17.72 0.61
N ILE A 294 21.71 -16.70 1.32
CA ILE A 294 21.17 -15.34 1.21
C ILE A 294 21.86 -14.68 0.02
N THR A 295 21.09 -14.24 -0.97
CA THR A 295 21.63 -13.62 -2.18
C THR A 295 21.64 -12.10 -2.06
N ASP A 296 20.56 -11.52 -1.53
CA ASP A 296 20.36 -10.08 -1.47
C ASP A 296 19.64 -9.65 -0.19
N VAL A 297 20.02 -8.49 0.31
CA VAL A 297 19.38 -7.84 1.46
C VAL A 297 19.13 -6.37 1.13
N PHE A 298 17.88 -5.92 1.18
CA PHE A 298 17.53 -4.51 0.96
C PHE A 298 17.06 -3.86 2.26
N THR A 299 17.69 -2.75 2.61
CA THR A 299 17.57 -2.09 3.91
C THR A 299 17.00 -0.69 3.75
N PHE A 300 15.67 -0.56 3.83
CA PHE A 300 14.95 0.71 3.80
C PHE A 300 14.54 1.20 5.20
N THR A 301 15.04 0.54 6.24
CA THR A 301 14.77 0.81 7.66
C THR A 301 16.05 0.55 8.48
N PRO A 302 16.30 1.21 9.62
CA PRO A 302 17.57 1.11 10.34
C PRO A 302 17.72 -0.23 11.08
N ILE A 303 18.16 -1.29 10.38
CA ILE A 303 18.38 -2.63 10.96
C ILE A 303 19.70 -2.70 11.74
N CYS A 304 19.68 -3.38 12.89
CA CYS A 304 20.88 -3.70 13.65
C CYS A 304 21.59 -4.93 13.07
N TYR A 305 22.69 -4.72 12.35
CA TYR A 305 23.50 -5.79 11.75
C TYR A 305 24.69 -6.21 12.61
N SER A 306 25.24 -5.32 13.42
CA SER A 306 26.33 -5.66 14.35
C SER A 306 25.83 -5.51 15.78
N VAL A 307 25.25 -6.60 16.29
CA VAL A 307 24.69 -6.69 17.63
C VAL A 307 25.55 -7.60 18.50
N THR A 308 25.69 -7.28 19.79
CA THR A 308 26.36 -8.14 20.78
C THR A 308 25.35 -9.01 21.55
N ASP A 309 25.81 -10.04 22.27
CA ASP A 309 24.91 -10.82 23.13
C ASP A 309 24.35 -9.96 24.26
N GLU A 310 25.15 -9.00 24.76
CA GLU A 310 24.75 -8.03 25.78
C GLU A 310 23.63 -7.11 25.30
N ASP A 311 23.70 -6.62 24.06
CA ASP A 311 22.63 -5.81 23.47
C ASP A 311 21.34 -6.63 23.30
N LEU A 312 21.47 -7.85 22.78
CA LEU A 312 20.33 -8.75 22.58
C LEU A 312 19.69 -9.18 23.90
N ALA A 313 20.45 -9.31 24.99
CA ALA A 313 19.93 -9.70 26.29
C ALA A 313 18.89 -8.70 26.84
N GLN A 314 18.87 -7.46 26.34
CA GLN A 314 17.91 -6.44 26.71
C GLN A 314 16.52 -6.69 26.10
N ILE A 315 16.45 -7.37 24.95
CA ILE A 315 15.21 -7.56 24.17
C ILE A 315 14.82 -9.03 23.98
N GLU A 316 15.77 -9.97 24.14
CA GLU A 316 15.56 -11.40 23.99
C GLU A 316 16.16 -12.19 25.16
N SER A 317 15.29 -12.71 26.01
CA SER A 317 15.66 -13.49 27.20
C SER A 317 16.30 -14.85 26.87
N SER A 318 15.94 -15.46 25.74
CA SER A 318 16.38 -16.80 25.36
C SER A 318 17.79 -16.78 24.77
N ALA A 319 18.75 -17.40 25.48
CA ALA A 319 20.14 -17.52 25.03
C ALA A 319 20.31 -18.36 23.74
N GLU A 320 19.37 -19.25 23.44
CA GLU A 320 19.37 -19.96 22.16
C GLU A 320 18.96 -19.02 21.02
N ASP A 321 17.90 -18.25 21.21
CA ASP A 321 17.42 -17.31 20.20
C ASP A 321 18.42 -16.19 19.95
N ARG A 322 19.07 -15.67 21.00
CA ARG A 322 20.17 -14.70 20.83
C ARG A 322 21.29 -15.25 19.95
N ARG A 323 21.71 -16.50 20.19
CA ARG A 323 22.74 -17.16 19.36
C ARG A 323 22.28 -17.31 17.90
N LYS A 324 21.00 -17.63 17.66
CA LYS A 324 20.44 -17.71 16.31
C LYS A 324 20.45 -16.35 15.61
N LEU A 325 20.05 -15.28 16.30
CA LEU A 325 20.08 -13.91 15.77
C LEU A 325 21.50 -13.44 15.45
N LEU A 326 22.45 -13.65 16.36
CA LEU A 326 23.87 -13.35 16.14
C LEU A 326 24.41 -14.10 14.92
N ALA A 327 24.12 -15.39 14.81
CA ALA A 327 24.55 -16.21 13.69
C ALA A 327 23.92 -15.74 12.36
N PHE A 328 22.67 -15.30 12.40
CA PHE A 328 21.95 -14.80 11.22
C PHE A 328 22.54 -13.48 10.71
N PHE A 329 22.75 -12.48 11.57
CA PHE A 329 23.35 -11.22 11.14
C PHE A 329 24.81 -11.39 10.72
N LYS A 330 25.56 -12.25 11.41
CA LYS A 330 26.91 -12.64 11.00
C LYS A 330 26.91 -13.27 9.61
N LYS A 331 25.95 -14.15 9.30
CA LYS A 331 25.81 -14.76 7.97
C LYS A 331 25.56 -13.72 6.88
N ILE A 332 24.76 -12.69 7.16
CA ILE A 332 24.56 -11.57 6.21
C ILE A 332 25.87 -10.80 6.00
N LEU A 333 26.55 -10.39 7.09
CA LEU A 333 27.74 -9.55 7.00
C LEU A 333 28.96 -10.29 6.43
N GLU A 334 29.15 -11.57 6.73
CA GLU A 334 30.30 -12.36 6.30
C GLU A 334 30.06 -13.13 5.00
N GLY A 335 28.81 -13.40 4.63
CA GLY A 335 28.48 -14.13 3.39
C GLY A 335 28.63 -13.30 2.12
N ASP A 336 28.47 -13.92 0.96
CA ASP A 336 28.63 -13.30 -0.36
C ASP A 336 27.38 -12.52 -0.85
N CYS A 337 26.42 -12.27 0.04
CA CYS A 337 25.20 -11.56 -0.30
C CYS A 337 25.45 -10.08 -0.62
N ARG A 338 24.63 -9.52 -1.52
CA ARG A 338 24.62 -8.08 -1.81
C ARG A 338 23.70 -7.35 -0.82
N ILE A 339 24.18 -6.27 -0.23
CA ILE A 339 23.46 -5.48 0.76
C ILE A 339 23.21 -4.08 0.20
N TYR A 340 21.95 -3.74 0.04
CA TYR A 340 21.49 -2.45 -0.44
C TYR A 340 21.00 -1.63 0.75
N PHE A 341 21.56 -0.44 0.95
CA PHE A 341 21.10 0.52 1.94
C PHE A 341 20.41 1.69 1.27
N SER A 342 19.25 2.09 1.79
CA SER A 342 18.71 3.40 1.44
C SER A 342 19.48 4.51 2.15
N ASP A 343 19.60 5.66 1.48
CA ASP A 343 20.21 6.84 2.09
C ASP A 343 19.42 7.30 3.33
N LEU A 344 18.09 7.18 3.29
CA LEU A 344 17.20 7.43 4.44
C LEU A 344 17.53 6.54 5.64
N SER A 345 17.78 5.24 5.41
CA SER A 345 18.13 4.31 6.49
C SER A 345 19.47 4.68 7.13
N LEU A 346 20.50 4.95 6.33
CA LEU A 346 21.82 5.35 6.85
C LEU A 346 21.75 6.65 7.66
N ARG A 347 21.00 7.65 7.17
CA ARG A 347 20.78 8.91 7.89
C ARG A 347 20.03 8.68 9.21
N ALA A 348 19.03 7.79 9.23
CA ALA A 348 18.31 7.45 10.45
C ALA A 348 19.24 6.78 11.49
N ILE A 349 20.11 5.86 11.07
CA ILE A 349 21.10 5.23 11.95
C ILE A 349 22.03 6.28 12.57
N ALA A 350 22.56 7.19 11.76
CA ALA A 350 23.51 8.18 12.27
C ALA A 350 22.86 9.31 13.09
N GLY A 351 21.67 9.76 12.67
CA GLY A 351 20.94 10.86 13.30
C GLY A 351 20.20 10.45 14.58
N GLU A 352 19.54 9.29 14.59
CA GLU A 352 18.70 8.83 15.70
C GLU A 352 19.36 7.71 16.50
N GLY A 353 20.13 6.82 15.86
CA GLY A 353 20.79 5.70 16.52
C GLY A 353 19.86 4.59 17.00
N ARG A 354 18.55 4.70 16.75
CA ARG A 354 17.59 3.65 17.08
C ARG A 354 17.57 2.59 15.99
N LEU A 355 18.08 1.42 16.32
CA LEU A 355 18.17 0.29 15.42
C LEU A 355 17.10 -0.76 15.72
N LEU A 356 16.62 -1.41 14.67
CA LEU A 356 15.59 -2.43 14.73
C LEU A 356 16.22 -3.82 14.66
N ILE A 357 15.70 -4.71 15.50
CA ILE A 357 15.85 -6.15 15.36
C ILE A 357 14.46 -6.70 15.04
N PRO A 358 14.21 -7.07 13.77
CA PRO A 358 12.89 -7.48 13.30
C PRO A 358 12.20 -8.46 14.23
N LEU A 359 10.99 -8.15 14.69
CA LEU A 359 10.16 -8.99 15.58
C LEU A 359 10.69 -9.16 17.02
N HIS A 360 11.81 -8.53 17.39
CA HIS A 360 12.38 -8.55 18.74
C HIS A 360 12.36 -7.17 19.42
N GLY A 361 12.47 -6.08 18.66
CA GLY A 361 12.35 -4.71 19.18
C GLY A 361 13.51 -3.82 18.74
N THR A 362 13.84 -2.82 19.56
CA THR A 362 14.82 -1.79 19.23
C THR A 362 16.03 -1.79 20.17
N ILE A 363 17.18 -1.39 19.64
CA ILE A 363 18.39 -1.05 20.40
C ILE A 363 18.74 0.40 20.10
N ASP A 364 19.00 1.20 21.13
CA ASP A 364 19.42 2.59 20.97
C ASP A 364 20.96 2.70 21.07
N ILE A 365 21.59 3.21 20.02
CA ILE A 365 23.03 3.51 19.99
C ILE A 365 23.26 4.98 20.39
N PRO A 366 24.08 5.23 21.44
CA PRO A 366 24.44 6.57 21.88
C PRO A 366 25.09 7.40 20.75
N PRO A 367 24.87 8.74 20.70
CA PRO A 367 25.44 9.60 19.65
C PRO A 367 26.93 9.42 19.37
N SER A 368 27.74 9.18 20.41
CA SER A 368 29.19 8.95 20.29
C SER A 368 29.57 7.64 19.58
N GLU A 369 28.65 6.68 19.54
CA GLU A 369 28.89 5.31 19.06
C GLU A 369 28.26 5.03 17.70
N ARG A 370 27.37 5.90 17.20
CA ARG A 370 26.66 5.71 15.92
C ARG A 370 27.60 5.65 14.72
N MET A 371 28.56 6.56 14.64
CA MET A 371 29.56 6.55 13.56
C MET A 371 30.55 5.37 13.69
N PRO A 372 31.08 5.05 14.88
CA PRO A 372 31.80 3.81 15.12
C PRO A 372 31.04 2.55 14.68
N TYR A 373 29.75 2.44 15.01
CA TYR A 373 28.90 1.33 14.60
C TYR A 373 28.80 1.21 13.08
N LEU A 374 28.47 2.32 12.38
CA LEU A 374 28.39 2.31 10.93
C LEU A 374 29.74 1.96 10.29
N ASN A 375 30.85 2.51 10.80
CA ASN A 375 32.18 2.16 10.33
C ASN A 375 32.46 0.66 10.47
N HIS A 376 32.04 0.05 11.58
CA HIS A 376 32.23 -1.38 11.80
C HIS A 376 31.40 -2.24 10.81
N VAL A 377 30.14 -1.87 10.54
CA VAL A 377 29.34 -2.53 9.49
C VAL A 377 30.01 -2.38 8.13
N MET A 378 30.49 -1.17 7.80
CA MET A 378 31.09 -0.88 6.50
C MET A 378 32.50 -1.49 6.31
N GLN A 379 33.18 -1.94 7.36
CA GLN A 379 34.44 -2.68 7.23
C GLN A 379 34.26 -3.97 6.41
N TYR A 380 33.06 -4.56 6.42
CA TYR A 380 32.72 -5.74 5.62
C TYR A 380 32.58 -5.43 4.13
N ALA A 381 32.44 -4.16 3.72
CA ALA A 381 32.50 -3.75 2.32
C ALA A 381 33.95 -3.75 1.77
N THR A 382 34.93 -3.56 2.66
CA THR A 382 36.34 -3.34 2.31
C THR A 382 37.23 -4.58 2.47
N LYS A 383 36.71 -5.64 3.10
CA LYS A 383 37.41 -6.93 3.20
C LYS A 383 37.09 -7.74 1.94
N ASP A 384 38.14 -8.05 1.17
CA ASP A 384 38.15 -9.02 0.07
C ASP A 384 37.44 -8.63 -1.23
N ALA A 385 37.99 -7.68 -2.01
CA ALA A 385 37.67 -7.44 -3.43
C ALA A 385 36.17 -7.34 -3.80
N ALA A 386 35.31 -7.16 -2.80
CA ALA A 386 33.86 -7.18 -2.92
C ALA A 386 33.36 -5.76 -3.14
N ASP A 387 33.90 -5.10 -4.18
CA ASP A 387 33.59 -3.71 -4.54
C ASP A 387 32.07 -3.49 -4.74
N ASP A 388 31.29 -4.56 -4.94
CA ASP A 388 29.84 -4.54 -5.16
C ASP A 388 29.00 -5.07 -3.98
N LYS A 389 29.60 -5.42 -2.82
CA LYS A 389 28.84 -6.01 -1.71
C LYS A 389 27.85 -5.03 -1.10
N PHE A 390 28.26 -3.78 -0.92
CA PHE A 390 27.39 -2.75 -0.38
C PHE A 390 27.01 -1.77 -1.49
N GLN A 391 25.72 -1.51 -1.64
CA GLN A 391 25.21 -0.53 -2.59
C GLN A 391 24.31 0.48 -1.89
N LEU A 392 24.49 1.75 -2.21
CA LEU A 392 23.56 2.81 -1.82
C LEU A 392 22.44 2.86 -2.86
N VAL A 393 21.19 2.94 -2.41
CA VAL A 393 20.00 3.07 -3.26
C VAL A 393 19.22 4.32 -2.85
N TYR A 394 19.02 5.25 -3.78
CA TYR A 394 18.14 6.40 -3.56
C TYR A 394 16.70 6.01 -3.88
N SER A 395 15.89 5.76 -2.84
CA SER A 395 14.51 5.30 -2.99
C SER A 395 13.58 6.03 -2.03
N SER A 396 12.32 6.18 -2.43
CA SER A 396 11.25 6.69 -1.56
C SER A 396 10.64 5.62 -0.64
N ILE A 397 10.98 4.34 -0.87
CA ILE A 397 10.59 3.24 0.03
C ILE A 397 11.28 3.45 1.38
N SER A 398 10.51 3.30 2.46
CA SER A 398 11.01 3.37 3.83
C SER A 398 10.40 2.24 4.68
N ARG A 399 10.91 2.03 5.91
CA ARG A 399 10.30 1.13 6.90
C ARG A 399 10.08 -0.30 6.42
N MET A 400 10.93 -0.73 5.50
CA MET A 400 10.91 -2.07 4.91
C MET A 400 12.31 -2.69 4.96
N TRP A 401 12.38 -3.99 5.18
CA TRP A 401 13.60 -4.77 5.08
C TRP A 401 13.31 -6.06 4.33
N LEU A 402 14.09 -6.35 3.30
CA LEU A 402 13.91 -7.50 2.44
C LEU A 402 15.12 -8.42 2.52
N VAL A 403 14.89 -9.71 2.77
CA VAL A 403 15.93 -10.75 2.72
C VAL A 403 15.55 -11.76 1.66
N CYS A 404 16.42 -11.95 0.68
CA CYS A 404 16.19 -12.82 -0.46
C CYS A 404 17.13 -14.02 -0.45
N THR A 405 16.56 -15.17 -0.79
CA THR A 405 17.22 -16.43 -1.09
C THR A 405 16.60 -16.97 -2.39
N PRO A 406 17.21 -17.96 -3.06
CA PRO A 406 16.63 -18.54 -4.28
C PRO A 406 15.24 -19.18 -4.07
N GLU A 407 14.91 -19.61 -2.84
CA GLU A 407 13.68 -20.35 -2.52
C GLU A 407 12.67 -19.55 -1.71
N LEU A 408 13.10 -18.48 -1.05
CA LEU A 408 12.33 -17.71 -0.08
C LEU A 408 12.72 -16.23 -0.13
N SER A 409 11.73 -15.36 -0.29
CA SER A 409 11.86 -13.93 -0.03
C SER A 409 11.09 -13.56 1.22
N ILE A 410 11.67 -12.71 2.05
CA ILE A 410 11.06 -12.21 3.29
C ILE A 410 10.96 -10.70 3.21
N ILE A 411 9.75 -10.17 3.33
CA ILE A 411 9.54 -8.73 3.52
C ILE A 411 9.18 -8.50 4.99
N TYR A 412 9.97 -7.71 5.68
CA TYR A 412 9.64 -7.13 6.97
C TYR A 412 9.18 -5.68 6.77
N THR A 413 8.11 -5.29 7.45
CA THR A 413 7.59 -3.93 7.46
C THR A 413 7.35 -3.45 8.89
N ILE A 414 7.42 -2.13 9.09
CA ILE A 414 7.17 -1.52 10.39
C ILE A 414 6.36 -0.22 10.29
N GLY A 415 5.43 -0.03 11.21
CA GLY A 415 4.65 1.20 11.34
C GLY A 415 5.49 2.41 11.76
N HIS A 416 4.93 3.61 11.61
CA HIS A 416 5.57 4.87 12.04
C HIS A 416 5.84 4.93 13.55
N ASP A 417 5.06 4.20 14.34
CA ASP A 417 5.20 4.12 15.80
C ASP A 417 6.28 3.13 16.26
N LEU A 418 6.93 2.42 15.32
CA LEU A 418 7.87 1.33 15.57
C LEU A 418 7.30 0.17 16.40
N LYS A 419 5.97 0.00 16.41
CA LYS A 419 5.30 -1.08 17.16
C LYS A 419 4.58 -2.05 16.26
N ASN A 420 4.00 -1.55 15.18
CA ASN A 420 3.25 -2.37 14.23
C ASN A 420 4.21 -3.03 13.24
N GLU A 421 4.83 -4.12 13.67
CA GLU A 421 5.75 -4.93 12.87
C GLU A 421 5.01 -6.06 12.17
N LYS A 422 5.38 -6.34 10.92
CA LYS A 422 4.87 -7.49 10.18
C LYS A 422 5.96 -8.12 9.32
N VAL A 423 5.94 -9.45 9.23
CA VAL A 423 6.79 -10.24 8.33
C VAL A 423 5.93 -10.99 7.32
N HIS A 424 6.34 -10.98 6.06
CA HIS A 424 5.68 -11.67 4.96
C HIS A 424 6.66 -12.66 4.32
N LEU A 425 6.25 -13.92 4.20
CA LEU A 425 7.07 -15.02 3.68
C LEU A 425 6.58 -15.44 2.30
N PHE A 426 7.43 -15.33 1.29
CA PHE A 426 7.11 -15.68 -0.10
C PHE A 426 7.97 -16.83 -0.58
N TYR A 427 7.37 -18.01 -0.74
CA TYR A 427 8.06 -19.21 -1.20
C TYR A 427 8.04 -19.31 -2.72
N GLY A 428 9.20 -19.62 -3.33
CA GLY A 428 9.35 -19.73 -4.78
C GLY A 428 9.26 -18.41 -5.55
N ILE A 429 9.14 -17.29 -4.85
CA ILE A 429 9.12 -15.94 -5.42
C ILE A 429 10.46 -15.29 -5.14
N ASN A 430 11.24 -15.02 -6.19
CA ASN A 430 12.50 -14.28 -6.07
C ASN A 430 12.24 -12.77 -6.21
N LEU A 431 12.04 -12.08 -5.08
CA LEU A 431 11.86 -10.63 -5.08
C LEU A 431 13.16 -9.87 -5.29
N GLY A 432 14.32 -10.50 -5.06
CA GLY A 432 15.63 -9.89 -5.20
C GLY A 432 15.96 -9.56 -6.65
N ASP A 433 15.80 -10.54 -7.55
CA ASP A 433 16.01 -10.34 -9.00
C ASP A 433 15.09 -9.23 -9.53
N ASN A 434 13.81 -9.27 -9.16
CA ASN A 434 12.81 -8.27 -9.55
C ASN A 434 13.20 -6.85 -9.10
N PHE A 435 13.73 -6.71 -7.89
CA PHE A 435 14.13 -5.39 -7.40
C PHE A 435 15.45 -4.91 -8.02
N ARG A 436 16.39 -5.80 -8.36
CA ARG A 436 17.57 -5.40 -9.12
C ARG A 436 17.21 -4.93 -10.52
N GLU A 437 16.33 -5.64 -11.21
CA GLU A 437 15.81 -5.19 -12.50
C GLU A 437 15.09 -3.84 -12.38
N LEU A 438 14.34 -3.62 -11.30
CA LEU A 438 13.71 -2.33 -11.03
C LEU A 438 14.75 -1.21 -10.84
N ILE A 439 15.80 -1.44 -10.07
CA ILE A 439 16.92 -0.50 -9.91
C ILE A 439 17.48 -0.12 -11.29
N GLU A 440 17.71 -1.11 -12.15
CA GLU A 440 18.27 -0.93 -13.48
C GLU A 440 17.31 -0.22 -14.45
N GLN A 441 16.01 -0.54 -14.40
CA GLN A 441 14.98 -0.03 -15.34
C GLN A 441 14.38 1.32 -14.94
N GLU A 442 14.14 1.55 -13.65
CA GLU A 442 13.60 2.83 -13.15
C GLU A 442 14.70 3.89 -13.00
N GLY A 443 15.97 3.54 -13.28
CA GLY A 443 17.10 4.46 -13.18
C GLY A 443 17.29 4.99 -11.76
N LEU A 444 16.95 4.18 -10.75
CA LEU A 444 17.23 4.53 -9.37
C LEU A 444 18.75 4.74 -9.27
N GLU A 445 19.17 5.92 -8.84
CA GLU A 445 20.58 6.18 -8.64
C GLU A 445 21.09 5.17 -7.62
N THR A 446 22.05 4.36 -8.05
CA THR A 446 22.80 3.48 -7.17
C THR A 446 24.27 3.81 -7.24
N ALA A 447 24.92 3.69 -6.09
CA ALA A 447 26.34 3.89 -5.98
C ALA A 447 26.92 2.68 -5.24
N ALA A 448 27.86 1.98 -5.90
CA ALA A 448 28.69 1.01 -5.24
C ALA A 448 29.43 1.71 -4.10
N PHE A 449 29.37 1.12 -2.91
CA PHE A 449 29.92 1.74 -1.73
C PHE A 449 31.45 1.66 -1.78
N ASN A 450 32.10 2.83 -1.85
CA ASN A 450 33.54 2.94 -1.81
C ASN A 450 33.97 3.92 -0.71
N SER A 451 35.27 3.97 -0.44
CA SER A 451 35.83 4.84 0.61
C SER A 451 35.53 6.32 0.41
N ASP A 452 35.40 6.78 -0.84
CA ASP A 452 35.14 8.18 -1.16
C ASP A 452 33.67 8.55 -0.91
N LEU A 453 32.74 7.71 -1.37
CA LEU A 453 31.31 7.84 -1.08
C LEU A 453 31.05 7.79 0.42
N TRP A 454 31.74 6.90 1.14
CA TRP A 454 31.61 6.84 2.59
C TRP A 454 32.09 8.12 3.27
N ASN A 455 33.22 8.68 2.84
CA ASN A 455 33.73 9.94 3.38
C ASN A 455 32.80 11.13 3.07
N ASP A 456 32.20 11.19 1.88
CA ASP A 456 31.19 12.20 1.52
C ASP A 456 29.92 12.05 2.38
N LEU A 457 29.42 10.83 2.55
CA LEU A 457 28.30 10.55 3.43
C LEU A 457 28.60 10.97 4.88
N ARG A 458 29.80 10.69 5.40
CA ARG A 458 30.21 11.16 6.74
C ARG A 458 30.15 12.68 6.88
N GLN A 459 30.56 13.42 5.85
CA GLN A 459 30.52 14.90 5.87
C GLN A 459 29.10 15.46 5.77
N LYS A 460 28.17 14.74 5.15
CA LYS A 460 26.76 15.15 5.04
C LYS A 460 25.92 14.74 6.26
N ILE A 461 26.37 13.72 6.98
CA ILE A 461 25.69 13.14 8.15
C ILE A 461 26.16 13.79 9.46
N GLY A 462 27.43 14.19 9.56
CA GLY A 462 27.99 14.96 10.68
C GLY A 462 27.73 16.45 10.52
#